data_AF-A0A8D8Y236-F1
#
_entry.id   AF-A0A8D8Y236-F1
#
_cell.length_a   1.000
_cell.length_b   1.000
_cell.length_c   1.000
_cell.angle_alpha   90.00
_cell.angle_beta   90.00
_cell.angle_gamma   90.00
#
_symmetry.space_group_name_H-M   'P 1'
#
loop_
_entity.id
_entity.type
_entity.pdbx_description
1 polymer ?
#
loop_
_entity_poly.entity_id
_entity_poly.type
_entity_poly.pdbx_seq_one_letter_code
_entity_poly.pdbx_strand_id
1 'polypeptide(L)'
;MFLLVWYYCTLTIRESILKVNGSRIKGWWRTHHFISTVCSGVLLIWPNSVTWHLFRPQFMIFNVYISVVQALQFWYQQGVLYRLKALGERHNMDITIEGFHSWMWRGLSSLLPFLYAGYLFQLFNAYKLYQLSFHKNTVWQVPVLSALFFVLFLGNSITTSLVIPQKLRERRRKREIEMFARVKSTESLTKQE
;
A
#
# COMPACT_ATOMS: atom_id res chain seq x y z
N MET A 1 -10.14 -18.32 0.89
CA MET A 1 -8.78 -18.62 1.39
C MET A 1 -7.86 -19.08 0.28
N PHE A 2 -8.20 -20.13 -0.48
CA PHE A 2 -7.43 -20.54 -1.66
C PHE A 2 -7.20 -19.41 -2.69
N LEU A 3 -8.22 -18.59 -2.96
CA LEU A 3 -8.12 -17.42 -3.85
C LEU A 3 -7.11 -16.36 -3.38
N LEU A 4 -6.95 -16.16 -2.06
CA LEU A 4 -5.97 -15.20 -1.51
C LEU A 4 -4.55 -15.69 -1.72
N VAL A 5 -4.31 -16.98 -1.44
CA VAL A 5 -3.02 -17.62 -1.69
C VAL A 5 -2.67 -17.54 -3.17
N TRP A 6 -3.60 -17.94 -4.04
CA TRP A 6 -3.40 -17.87 -5.49
C TRP A 6 -3.12 -16.45 -5.97
N TYR A 7 -3.88 -15.46 -5.47
CA TYR A 7 -3.70 -14.06 -5.81
C TYR A 7 -2.31 -13.53 -5.40
N TYR A 8 -1.91 -13.69 -4.14
CA TYR A 8 -0.62 -13.20 -3.64
C TYR A 8 0.57 -13.95 -4.25
N CYS A 9 0.44 -15.26 -4.51
CA CYS A 9 1.45 -16.03 -5.25
C CYS A 9 1.61 -15.48 -6.68
N THR A 10 0.51 -15.29 -7.41
CA THR A 10 0.53 -14.77 -8.79
C THR A 10 1.14 -13.37 -8.85
N LEU A 11 0.81 -12.52 -7.87
CA LEU A 11 1.35 -11.17 -7.78
C LEU A 11 2.86 -11.16 -7.49
N THR A 12 3.30 -12.03 -6.59
CA THR A 12 4.73 -12.23 -6.28
C THR A 12 5.52 -12.71 -7.51
N ILE A 13 4.95 -13.64 -8.28
CA ILE A 13 5.54 -14.13 -9.53
C ILE A 13 5.62 -13.01 -10.58
N ARG A 14 4.51 -12.27 -10.79
CA ARG A 14 4.45 -11.13 -11.73
C ARG A 14 5.51 -10.08 -11.41
N GLU A 15 5.67 -9.71 -10.15
CA GLU A 15 6.65 -8.72 -9.71
C GLU A 15 8.10 -9.22 -9.78
N SER A 16 8.31 -10.53 -9.66
CA SER A 16 9.63 -11.14 -9.83
C SER A 16 10.08 -11.02 -11.28
N ILE A 17 9.21 -11.34 -12.24
CA ILE A 17 9.45 -11.20 -13.68
C ILE A 17 9.74 -9.74 -14.06
N LEU A 18 8.95 -8.79 -13.56
CA LEU A 18 9.13 -7.36 -13.88
C LEU A 18 10.47 -6.79 -13.43
N LYS A 19 11.04 -7.26 -12.32
CA LYS A 19 12.39 -6.83 -11.90
C LYS A 19 13.48 -7.44 -12.76
N VAL A 20 13.35 -8.72 -13.15
CA VAL A 20 14.30 -9.34 -14.09
C VAL A 20 14.31 -8.56 -15.41
N ASN A 21 13.15 -8.04 -15.83
CA ASN A 21 13.02 -7.15 -16.99
C ASN A 21 13.43 -5.68 -16.74
N GLY A 22 14.15 -5.39 -15.64
CA GLY A 22 14.75 -4.07 -15.40
C GLY A 22 13.86 -3.05 -14.67
N SER A 23 12.66 -3.43 -14.18
CA SER A 23 11.80 -2.50 -13.43
C SER A 23 12.39 -2.14 -12.06
N ARG A 24 12.48 -0.84 -11.77
CA ARG A 24 12.93 -0.30 -10.47
C ARG A 24 11.80 -0.33 -9.44
N ILE A 25 11.51 -1.50 -8.89
CA ILE A 25 10.49 -1.70 -7.85
C ILE A 25 11.08 -1.39 -6.46
N LYS A 26 10.41 -0.53 -5.68
CA LYS A 26 10.78 -0.24 -4.28
C LYS A 26 10.77 -1.53 -3.44
N GLY A 27 11.83 -1.74 -2.66
CA GLY A 27 12.08 -2.99 -1.93
C GLY A 27 10.98 -3.42 -0.95
N TRP A 28 10.35 -2.47 -0.24
CA TRP A 28 9.31 -2.80 0.75
C TRP A 28 8.11 -3.54 0.15
N TRP A 29 7.58 -3.08 -1.00
CA TRP A 29 6.36 -3.65 -1.58
C TRP A 29 6.56 -5.12 -1.98
N ARG A 30 7.72 -5.46 -2.52
CA ARG A 30 8.11 -6.85 -2.77
C ARG A 30 8.13 -7.68 -1.48
N THR A 31 8.80 -7.18 -0.45
CA THR A 31 8.89 -7.88 0.84
C THR A 31 7.49 -8.06 1.44
N HIS A 32 6.63 -7.05 1.32
CA HIS A 32 5.23 -7.11 1.72
C HIS A 32 4.46 -8.21 0.98
N HIS A 33 4.61 -8.37 -0.35
CA HIS A 33 3.94 -9.45 -1.08
C HIS A 33 4.42 -10.85 -0.68
N PHE A 34 5.71 -11.00 -0.39
CA PHE A 34 6.25 -12.25 0.14
C PHE A 34 5.66 -12.59 1.51
N ILE A 35 5.63 -11.62 2.43
CA ILE A 35 5.03 -11.78 3.77
C ILE A 35 3.53 -12.09 3.67
N SER A 36 2.80 -11.42 2.77
CA SER A 36 1.36 -11.67 2.54
C SER A 36 1.08 -13.06 1.96
N THR A 37 2.00 -13.60 1.16
CA THR A 37 1.93 -14.99 0.67
C THR A 37 2.09 -15.99 1.81
N VAL A 38 3.10 -15.80 2.66
CA VAL A 38 3.31 -16.62 3.87
C VAL A 38 2.10 -16.53 4.80
N CYS A 39 1.60 -15.31 5.05
CA CYS A 39 0.41 -15.07 5.86
C CYS A 39 -0.82 -15.83 5.33
N SER A 40 -1.05 -15.78 4.01
CA SER A 40 -2.16 -16.50 3.38
C SER A 40 -1.98 -18.03 3.48
N GLY A 41 -0.75 -18.52 3.38
CA GLY A 41 -0.43 -19.94 3.58
C GLY A 41 -0.69 -20.41 5.02
N VAL A 42 -0.21 -19.66 6.01
CA VAL A 42 -0.44 -19.97 7.44
C VAL A 42 -1.94 -19.93 7.78
N LEU A 43 -2.67 -19.00 7.18
CA LEU A 43 -4.12 -18.87 7.37
C LEU A 43 -4.91 -20.00 6.68
N LEU A 44 -4.39 -20.56 5.58
CA LEU A 44 -4.99 -21.71 4.89
C LEU A 44 -4.84 -23.01 5.71
N ILE A 45 -3.69 -23.20 6.36
CA ILE A 45 -3.41 -24.40 7.19
C ILE A 45 -3.93 -24.26 8.63
N TRP A 46 -4.62 -23.17 8.96
CA TRP A 46 -5.21 -23.00 10.29
C TRP A 46 -6.36 -24.02 10.46
N PRO A 47 -6.24 -24.99 11.38
CA PRO A 47 -7.27 -26.00 11.59
C PRO A 47 -8.58 -25.39 12.13
N ASN A 48 -9.70 -26.07 11.86
CA ASN A 48 -11.00 -25.73 12.42
C ASN A 48 -10.94 -25.82 13.96
N SER A 49 -10.82 -24.66 14.59
CA SER A 49 -10.60 -24.48 16.02
C SER A 49 -11.48 -23.35 16.53
N VAL A 50 -11.72 -23.30 17.85
CA VAL A 50 -12.52 -22.24 18.48
C VAL A 50 -11.94 -20.85 18.15
N THR A 51 -10.61 -20.72 18.16
CA THR A 51 -9.91 -19.47 17.81
C THR A 51 -10.16 -19.05 16.36
N TRP A 52 -10.25 -20.00 15.41
CA TRP A 52 -10.63 -19.72 14.03
C TRP A 52 -12.05 -19.17 13.92
N HIS A 53 -13.03 -19.79 14.58
CA HIS A 53 -14.41 -19.34 14.53
C HIS A 53 -14.60 -17.94 15.11
N LEU A 54 -13.85 -17.60 16.17
CA LEU A 54 -13.86 -16.27 16.78
C LEU A 54 -13.25 -15.19 15.87
N PHE A 55 -12.17 -15.52 15.15
CA PHE A 55 -11.47 -14.55 14.29
C PHE A 55 -12.09 -14.41 12.88
N ARG A 56 -12.68 -15.49 12.35
CA ARG A 56 -13.23 -15.57 10.99
C ARG A 56 -14.13 -14.40 10.58
N PRO A 57 -15.18 -14.00 11.33
CA PRO A 57 -16.07 -12.93 10.88
C PRO A 57 -15.34 -11.60 10.72
N GLN A 58 -14.46 -11.26 11.66
CA GLN A 58 -13.62 -10.06 11.58
C GLN A 58 -12.68 -10.12 10.38
N PHE A 59 -12.05 -11.27 10.12
CA PHE A 59 -11.19 -11.45 8.96
C PHE A 59 -11.95 -11.31 7.63
N MET A 60 -13.20 -11.79 7.54
CA MET A 60 -14.01 -11.63 6.33
C MET A 60 -14.31 -10.16 6.04
N ILE A 61 -14.69 -9.38 7.07
CA ILE A 61 -14.92 -7.93 6.93
C ILE A 61 -13.64 -7.23 6.48
N PHE A 62 -12.49 -7.60 7.06
CA PHE A 62 -11.19 -7.06 6.65
C PHE A 62 -10.88 -7.35 5.17
N ASN A 63 -11.17 -8.57 4.68
CA ASN A 63 -10.94 -8.92 3.27
C ASN A 63 -11.82 -8.10 2.32
N VAL A 64 -13.10 -7.92 2.66
CA VAL A 64 -14.01 -7.06 1.87
C VAL A 64 -13.49 -5.63 1.85
N TYR A 65 -13.10 -5.10 3.01
CA TYR A 65 -12.55 -3.76 3.12
C TYR A 65 -11.28 -3.58 2.26
N ILE A 66 -10.31 -4.49 2.37
CA ILE A 66 -9.08 -4.43 1.59
C ILE A 66 -9.35 -4.56 0.09
N SER A 67 -10.32 -5.38 -0.32
CA SER A 67 -10.72 -5.51 -1.73
C SER A 67 -11.26 -4.19 -2.29
N VAL A 68 -12.06 -3.46 -1.51
CA VAL A 68 -12.53 -2.12 -1.88
C VAL A 68 -11.36 -1.14 -1.99
N VAL A 69 -10.43 -1.14 -1.03
CA VAL A 69 -9.25 -0.28 -1.06
C VAL A 69 -8.35 -0.61 -2.27
N GLN A 70 -8.17 -1.88 -2.60
CA GLN A 70 -7.44 -2.33 -3.80
C GLN A 70 -8.10 -1.85 -5.09
N ALA A 71 -9.44 -1.92 -5.19
CA ALA A 71 -10.18 -1.39 -6.34
C ALA A 71 -10.00 0.13 -6.49
N LEU A 72 -10.08 0.88 -5.39
CA LEU A 72 -9.81 2.33 -5.38
C LEU A 72 -8.37 2.64 -5.80
N GLN A 73 -7.39 1.88 -5.29
CA GLN A 73 -5.99 2.00 -5.69
C GLN A 73 -5.80 1.73 -7.19
N PHE A 74 -6.45 0.69 -7.72
CA PHE A 74 -6.38 0.34 -9.13
C PHE A 74 -6.93 1.45 -10.03
N TRP A 75 -8.15 1.93 -9.77
CA TRP A 75 -8.75 3.01 -10.56
C TRP A 75 -7.92 4.29 -10.52
N TYR A 76 -7.40 4.63 -9.34
CA TYR A 76 -6.51 5.78 -9.18
C TYR A 76 -5.22 5.64 -10.02
N GLN A 77 -4.56 4.48 -9.93
CA GLN A 77 -3.31 4.23 -10.66
C GLN A 77 -3.51 4.21 -12.18
N GLN A 78 -4.60 3.62 -12.67
CA GLN A 78 -4.92 3.60 -14.10
C GLN A 78 -5.07 5.02 -14.65
N GLY A 79 -5.82 5.89 -13.96
CA GLY A 79 -5.99 7.28 -14.38
C GLY A 79 -4.68 8.08 -14.37
N VAL A 80 -3.82 7.85 -13.38
CA VAL A 80 -2.50 8.52 -13.32
C VAL A 80 -1.57 8.02 -14.41
N LEU A 81 -1.51 6.70 -14.66
CA LEU A 81 -0.70 6.11 -15.73
C LEU A 81 -1.12 6.61 -17.10
N TYR A 82 -2.42 6.63 -17.37
CA TYR A 82 -2.96 7.12 -18.62
C TYR A 82 -2.50 8.55 -18.90
N ARG A 83 -2.60 9.45 -17.91
CA ARG A 83 -2.14 10.83 -18.03
C ARG A 83 -0.63 10.92 -18.27
N LEU A 84 0.18 10.15 -17.54
CA LEU A 84 1.64 10.17 -17.69
C LEU A 84 2.10 9.61 -19.05
N LYS A 85 1.41 8.58 -19.58
CA LYS A 85 1.65 8.05 -20.93
C LYS A 85 1.27 9.07 -22.01
N ALA A 86 0.13 9.75 -21.85
CA ALA A 86 -0.29 10.80 -22.78
C ALA A 86 0.67 12.01 -22.80
N LEU A 87 1.36 12.28 -21.69
CA LEU A 87 2.38 13.34 -21.58
C LEU A 87 3.79 12.89 -22.05
N GLY A 88 3.97 11.62 -22.43
CA GLY A 88 5.28 11.07 -22.79
C GLY A 88 6.27 10.94 -21.61
N GLU A 89 5.83 11.20 -20.38
CA GLU A 89 6.70 11.21 -19.18
C GLU A 89 6.98 9.80 -18.61
N ARG A 90 6.37 8.73 -19.14
CA ARG A 90 6.58 7.35 -18.66
C ARG A 90 6.77 6.32 -19.78
N HIS A 91 7.55 5.29 -19.44
CA HIS A 91 7.85 4.17 -20.32
C HIS A 91 6.70 3.16 -20.35
N ASN A 92 6.51 2.47 -21.48
CA ASN A 92 5.36 1.58 -21.69
C ASN A 92 5.29 0.39 -20.70
N MET A 93 6.41 0.02 -20.07
CA MET A 93 6.49 -1.08 -19.09
C MET A 93 5.98 -0.73 -17.68
N ASP A 94 5.54 0.51 -17.45
CA ASP A 94 4.95 0.90 -16.18
C ASP A 94 3.51 0.40 -16.06
N ILE A 95 3.27 -0.50 -15.09
CA ILE A 95 1.97 -1.12 -14.81
C ILE A 95 1.39 -0.65 -13.46
N THR A 96 0.12 -0.97 -13.20
CA THR A 96 -0.50 -0.83 -11.87
C THR A 96 0.12 -1.84 -10.90
N ILE A 97 0.59 -1.35 -9.76
CA ILE A 97 1.33 -2.13 -8.74
C ILE A 97 0.56 -2.02 -7.44
N GLU A 98 0.50 -3.06 -6.62
CA GLU A 98 -0.14 -2.92 -5.31
C GLU A 98 0.65 -1.98 -4.39
N GLY A 99 -0.07 -1.10 -3.70
CA GLY A 99 0.52 -0.13 -2.79
C GLY A 99 0.89 1.20 -3.43
N PHE A 100 1.80 1.91 -2.75
CA PHE A 100 2.09 3.31 -3.00
C PHE A 100 3.50 3.54 -3.56
N HIS A 101 3.56 4.10 -4.77
CA HIS A 101 4.80 4.45 -5.45
C HIS A 101 5.01 5.97 -5.55
N SER A 102 6.28 6.39 -5.64
CA SER A 102 6.69 7.80 -5.68
C SER A 102 6.18 8.59 -6.90
N TRP A 103 5.62 7.96 -7.92
CA TRP A 103 5.07 8.63 -9.10
C TRP A 103 3.53 8.75 -9.06
N MET A 104 2.85 8.10 -8.10
CA MET A 104 1.38 8.11 -7.93
C MET A 104 0.89 9.38 -7.23
N TRP A 105 1.50 10.52 -7.54
CA TRP A 105 1.64 11.59 -6.55
C TRP A 105 0.59 12.72 -6.71
N ARG A 106 0.07 12.95 -7.92
CA ARG A 106 -1.00 13.92 -8.19
C ARG A 106 -2.38 13.32 -7.86
N GLY A 107 -2.90 13.58 -6.66
CA GLY A 107 -4.27 13.19 -6.24
C GLY A 107 -4.34 12.29 -4.99
N LEU A 108 -3.21 11.80 -4.48
CA LEU A 108 -3.15 10.84 -3.37
C LEU A 108 -3.80 11.27 -2.05
N SER A 109 -4.10 12.56 -1.86
CA SER A 109 -4.65 13.04 -0.59
C SER A 109 -5.99 12.39 -0.23
N SER A 110 -6.81 12.07 -1.22
CA SER A 110 -8.10 11.41 -1.02
C SER A 110 -7.97 9.91 -0.72
N LEU A 111 -6.90 9.26 -1.16
CA LEU A 111 -6.68 7.82 -1.00
C LEU A 111 -6.01 7.46 0.34
N LEU A 112 -5.16 8.35 0.87
CA LEU A 112 -4.48 8.17 2.16
C LEU A 112 -5.39 7.82 3.35
N PRO A 113 -6.56 8.47 3.58
CA PRO A 113 -7.41 8.11 4.72
C PRO A 113 -7.90 6.66 4.65
N PHE A 114 -8.21 6.16 3.45
CA PHE A 114 -8.59 4.76 3.25
C PHE A 114 -7.42 3.79 3.49
N LEU A 115 -6.20 4.16 3.09
CA LEU A 115 -5.02 3.33 3.39
C LEU A 115 -4.74 3.26 4.89
N TYR A 116 -4.74 4.41 5.58
CA TYR A 116 -4.49 4.45 7.02
C TYR A 116 -5.58 3.72 7.82
N ALA A 117 -6.84 3.83 7.43
CA ALA A 117 -7.91 3.04 8.02
C ALA A 117 -7.69 1.53 7.81
N GLY A 118 -7.22 1.12 6.62
CA GLY A 118 -6.80 -0.26 6.37
C GLY A 118 -5.64 -0.73 7.25
N TYR A 119 -4.62 0.11 7.46
CA TYR A 119 -3.50 -0.20 8.33
C TYR A 119 -3.92 -0.31 9.80
N LEU A 120 -4.81 0.57 10.27
CA LEU A 120 -5.39 0.47 11.61
C LEU A 120 -6.21 -0.80 11.79
N PHE A 121 -6.99 -1.20 10.78
CA PHE A 121 -7.69 -2.48 10.80
C PHE A 121 -6.69 -3.65 10.80
N GLN A 122 -5.58 -3.54 10.08
CA GLN A 122 -4.51 -4.52 10.11
C GLN A 122 -3.90 -4.68 11.50
N LEU A 123 -3.66 -3.56 12.20
CA LEU A 123 -3.22 -3.56 13.60
C LEU A 123 -4.28 -4.15 14.53
N PHE A 124 -5.56 -3.85 14.30
CA PHE A 124 -6.66 -4.42 15.08
C PHE A 124 -6.74 -5.95 14.92
N ASN A 125 -6.48 -6.47 13.73
CA ASN A 125 -6.34 -7.90 13.50
C ASN A 125 -5.14 -8.49 14.25
N ALA A 126 -3.97 -7.85 14.20
CA ALA A 126 -2.80 -8.28 14.97
C ALA A 126 -3.10 -8.33 16.47
N TYR A 127 -3.70 -7.27 17.01
CA TYR A 127 -4.08 -7.19 18.42
C TYR A 127 -5.08 -8.28 18.82
N LYS A 128 -6.10 -8.53 18.01
CA LYS A 128 -7.08 -9.60 18.27
C LYS A 128 -6.43 -10.98 18.23
N LEU A 129 -5.56 -11.25 17.26
CA LEU A 129 -4.80 -12.50 17.20
C LEU A 129 -3.84 -12.66 18.39
N TYR A 130 -3.23 -11.57 18.86
CA TYR A 130 -2.41 -11.56 20.07
C TYR A 130 -3.24 -11.90 21.32
N GLN A 131 -4.45 -11.33 21.46
CA GLN A 131 -5.34 -11.73 22.56
C GLN A 131 -5.72 -13.21 22.46
N LEU A 132 -6.03 -13.68 21.25
CA LEU A 132 -6.38 -15.08 21.01
C LEU A 132 -5.21 -16.03 21.25
N SER A 133 -3.94 -15.59 21.20
CA SER A 133 -2.80 -16.47 21.43
C SER A 133 -2.68 -16.95 22.88
N PHE A 134 -3.31 -16.26 23.84
CA PHE A 134 -3.33 -16.67 25.24
C PHE A 134 -4.49 -17.63 25.59
N HIS A 135 -5.28 -18.04 24.59
CA HIS A 135 -6.40 -18.95 24.84
C HIS A 135 -5.90 -20.39 25.08
N LYS A 136 -6.65 -21.18 25.87
CA LYS A 136 -6.21 -22.55 26.26
C LYS A 136 -6.04 -23.51 25.07
N ASN A 137 -6.77 -23.27 23.98
CA ASN A 137 -6.74 -24.09 22.75
C ASN A 137 -6.05 -23.37 21.59
N THR A 138 -5.01 -22.57 21.89
CA THR A 138 -4.26 -21.85 20.87
C THR A 138 -3.41 -22.81 20.03
N VAL A 139 -3.51 -22.65 18.72
CA VAL A 139 -2.62 -23.30 17.76
C VAL A 139 -1.51 -22.35 17.35
N TRP A 140 -0.33 -22.86 16.99
CA TRP A 140 0.86 -22.07 16.69
C TRP A 140 0.66 -21.05 15.55
N GLN A 141 -0.30 -21.29 14.66
CA GLN A 141 -0.67 -20.37 13.57
C GLN A 141 -1.14 -19.01 14.10
N VAL A 142 -1.80 -18.97 15.27
CA VAL A 142 -2.36 -17.73 15.86
C VAL A 142 -1.27 -16.71 16.21
N PRO A 143 -0.26 -17.03 17.04
CA PRO A 143 0.81 -16.08 17.34
C PRO A 143 1.66 -15.73 16.10
N VAL A 144 1.87 -16.67 15.17
CA VAL A 144 2.57 -16.39 13.91
C VAL A 144 1.80 -15.38 13.07
N LEU A 145 0.49 -15.56 12.89
CA LEU A 145 -0.34 -14.61 12.16
C LEU A 145 -0.38 -13.25 12.85
N SER A 146 -0.46 -13.20 14.17
CA SER A 146 -0.36 -11.95 14.94
C SER A 146 0.91 -11.17 14.59
N ALA A 147 2.07 -11.84 14.62
CA ALA A 147 3.34 -11.23 14.27
C ALA A 147 3.38 -10.76 12.80
N LEU A 148 2.90 -11.58 11.87
CA LEU A 148 2.86 -11.23 10.44
C LEU A 148 1.99 -9.99 10.17
N PHE A 149 0.77 -9.94 10.75
CA PHE A 149 -0.11 -8.78 10.63
C PHE A 149 0.53 -7.52 11.22
N PHE A 150 1.25 -7.64 12.34
CA PHE A 150 1.96 -6.52 12.97
C PHE A 150 3.13 -6.00 12.12
N VAL A 151 3.95 -6.90 11.56
CA VAL A 151 5.05 -6.53 10.66
C VAL A 151 4.53 -5.82 9.41
N LEU A 152 3.46 -6.35 8.80
CA LEU A 152 2.83 -5.72 7.65
C LEU A 152 2.27 -4.34 8.01
N PHE A 153 1.60 -4.19 9.15
CA PHE A 153 1.14 -2.89 9.65
C PHE A 153 2.28 -1.88 9.79
N LEU A 154 3.37 -2.28 10.46
CA LEU A 154 4.51 -1.39 10.69
C LEU A 154 5.11 -0.91 9.38
N GLY A 155 5.47 -1.82 8.48
CA GLY A 155 6.14 -1.39 7.27
C GLY A 155 5.21 -0.66 6.29
N ASN A 156 3.92 -1.01 6.23
CA ASN A 156 2.94 -0.25 5.43
C ASN A 156 2.76 1.18 5.98
N SER A 157 2.68 1.32 7.31
CA SER A 157 2.56 2.61 7.97
C SER A 157 3.83 3.46 7.81
N ILE A 158 5.01 2.88 8.02
CA ILE A 158 6.30 3.57 7.87
C ILE A 158 6.49 4.02 6.43
N THR A 159 6.32 3.13 5.44
CA THR A 159 6.53 3.49 4.03
C THR A 159 5.55 4.52 3.52
N THR A 160 4.30 4.50 3.97
CA THR A 160 3.31 5.52 3.62
C THR A 160 3.65 6.86 4.30
N SER A 161 4.03 6.82 5.57
CA SER A 161 4.38 8.01 6.35
C SER A 161 5.62 8.71 5.83
N LEU A 162 6.63 7.96 5.34
CA LEU A 162 7.86 8.50 4.78
C LEU A 162 7.66 9.35 3.52
N VAL A 163 6.53 9.19 2.82
CA VAL A 163 6.26 9.98 1.61
C VAL A 163 5.47 11.26 1.89
N ILE A 164 4.81 11.37 3.04
CA ILE A 164 4.18 12.61 3.49
C ILE A 164 5.18 13.77 3.63
N PRO A 165 6.34 13.63 4.30
CA PRO A 165 7.30 14.73 4.42
C PRO A 165 7.98 15.07 3.09
N GLN A 166 8.26 14.08 2.23
CA GLN A 166 8.68 14.33 0.85
C GLN A 166 7.66 15.23 0.14
N LYS A 167 6.37 15.01 0.42
CA LYS A 167 5.29 15.80 -0.16
C LYS A 167 5.19 17.23 0.28
N LEU A 168 5.35 17.45 1.56
CA LEU A 168 5.34 18.80 2.10
C LEU A 168 6.54 19.61 1.58
N ARG A 169 7.70 18.96 1.39
CA ARG A 169 8.90 19.60 0.82
C ARG A 169 8.72 19.98 -0.65
N GLU A 170 8.26 19.09 -1.51
CA GLU A 170 8.03 19.40 -2.93
C GLU A 170 6.97 20.49 -3.13
N ARG A 171 5.87 20.46 -2.35
CA ARG A 171 4.83 21.50 -2.38
C ARG A 171 5.33 22.86 -1.93
N ARG A 172 6.31 22.92 -1.01
CA ARG A 172 6.96 24.17 -0.62
C ARG A 172 7.83 24.69 -1.77
N ARG A 173 8.71 23.85 -2.30
CA ARG A 173 9.60 24.22 -3.43
C ARG A 173 8.81 24.72 -4.64
N LYS A 174 7.70 24.08 -5.03
CA LYS A 174 6.87 24.55 -6.14
C LYS A 174 6.25 25.93 -5.87
N ARG A 175 5.74 26.16 -4.66
CA ARG A 175 5.19 27.47 -4.26
C ARG A 175 6.27 28.55 -4.25
N GLU A 176 7.47 28.24 -3.78
CA GLU A 176 8.62 29.16 -3.83
C GLU A 176 8.94 29.56 -5.28
N ILE A 177 9.07 28.58 -6.19
CA ILE A 177 9.34 28.83 -7.61
C ILE A 177 8.22 29.67 -8.26
N GLU A 178 6.96 29.34 -7.99
CA GLU A 178 5.81 30.10 -8.50
C GLU A 178 5.79 31.55 -7.97
N MET A 179 6.15 31.77 -6.71
CA MET A 179 6.29 33.12 -6.16
C MET A 179 7.43 33.90 -6.82
N PHE A 180 8.61 33.28 -6.99
CA PHE A 180 9.73 33.92 -7.68
C PHE A 180 9.38 34.29 -9.13
N ALA A 181 8.67 33.42 -9.84
CA ALA A 181 8.22 33.69 -11.20
C ALA A 181 7.23 34.86 -11.26
N ARG A 182 6.28 34.95 -10.31
CA ARG A 182 5.34 36.07 -10.21
C ARG A 182 6.05 37.39 -9.92
N VAL A 183 6.94 37.42 -8.93
CA VAL A 183 7.71 38.62 -8.58
C VAL A 183 8.51 39.13 -9.79
N LYS A 184 9.21 38.23 -10.50
CA LYS A 184 9.97 38.58 -11.69
C LYS A 184 9.08 39.12 -12.82
N SER A 185 7.87 38.57 -13.01
CA SER A 185 6.91 39.09 -13.99
C SER A 185 6.40 40.48 -13.64
N THR A 186 6.18 40.76 -12.35
CA THR A 186 5.75 42.09 -11.89
C THR A 186 6.85 43.13 -12.08
N GLU A 187 8.10 42.80 -11.74
CA GLU A 187 9.27 43.68 -11.95
C GLU A 187 9.54 43.98 -13.42
N SER A 188 9.26 43.04 -14.33
CA SER A 188 9.41 43.31 -15.77
C SER A 188 8.35 44.27 -16.31
N LEU A 189 7.14 44.27 -15.73
CA LEU A 189 6.06 45.17 -16.13
C LEU A 189 6.31 46.60 -15.64
N THR A 190 6.79 46.77 -14.41
CA THR A 190 7.11 48.11 -13.84
C THR A 190 8.35 48.77 -14.42
N LYS A 191 9.24 48.03 -15.10
CA LYS A 191 10.40 48.60 -15.81
C LYS A 191 10.08 49.10 -17.23
N GLN A 192 8.88 48.81 -17.74
CA GLN A 192 8.43 49.25 -19.06
C GLN A 192 7.56 50.52 -19.02
N GLU A 193 7.20 51.00 -17.83
CA GLU A 193 6.58 52.31 -17.57
C GLU A 193 7.64 53.36 -17.22
#